data_AF-A0A3D5KI75-F1
#
_entry.id   AF-A0A3D5KI75-F1
#
_cell.length_a   1.000
_cell.length_b   1.000
_cell.length_c   1.000
_cell.angle_alpha   90.00
_cell.angle_beta   90.00
_cell.angle_gamma   90.00
#
_symmetry.space_group_name_H-M   'P 1'
#
loop_
_entity.id
_entity.type
_entity.pdbx_description
1 polymer ?
#
loop_
_entity_poly.entity_id
_entity_poly.type
_entity_poly.pdbx_seq_one_letter_code
_entity_poly.pdbx_strand_id
1 'polypeptide(L)'
;MSAQNNESYKETKLVAIKAFSMTERELIKLEGTIRKKMEEIKSQRVSLKDSGIGGLMNTLKKVDEALYEKIMPEYKKMVAEKNIFK
;
A
#
# COMPACT_ATOMS: atom_id res chain seq x y z
N MET A 1 12.38 -2.40 39.38
CA MET A 1 13.23 -2.21 38.18
C MET A 1 12.42 -2.62 36.97
N SER A 2 11.75 -1.66 36.33
CA SER A 2 10.74 -1.91 35.31
C SER A 2 10.86 -0.81 34.25
N ALA A 3 11.67 -1.05 33.21
CA ALA A 3 11.69 -0.21 32.00
C ALA A 3 12.46 -0.80 30.81
N GLN A 4 13.36 -1.77 30.97
CA GLN A 4 14.33 -2.10 29.90
C GLN A 4 13.85 -3.08 28.80
N ASN A 5 12.67 -3.71 28.93
CA ASN A 5 12.31 -4.83 28.04
C ASN A 5 11.36 -4.47 26.88
N ASN A 6 11.01 -3.19 26.69
CA ASN A 6 10.00 -2.79 25.69
C ASN A 6 10.58 -2.11 24.43
N GLU A 7 11.90 -1.88 24.38
CA GLU A 7 12.59 -1.25 23.24
C GLU A 7 13.17 -2.29 22.26
N SER A 8 13.68 -3.41 22.77
CA SER A 8 14.30 -4.47 21.96
C SER A 8 13.35 -5.12 20.93
N TYR A 9 12.04 -5.20 21.24
CA TYR A 9 11.02 -5.73 20.32
C TYR A 9 10.68 -4.80 19.15
N LYS A 10 10.93 -3.50 19.29
CA LYS A 10 10.68 -2.52 18.22
C LYS A 10 11.83 -2.51 17.21
N GLU A 11 13.06 -2.61 17.70
CA GLU A 11 14.26 -2.60 16.87
C GLU A 11 14.35 -3.87 16.01
N THR A 12 14.10 -5.05 16.59
CA THR A 12 14.13 -6.33 15.85
C THR A 12 13.06 -6.44 14.77
N LYS A 13 11.87 -5.83 14.93
CA LYS A 13 10.86 -5.77 13.87
C LYS A 13 11.20 -4.76 12.77
N LEU A 14 11.87 -3.66 13.09
CA LEU A 14 12.26 -2.66 12.09
C LEU A 14 13.37 -3.16 11.16
N VAL A 15 14.33 -3.93 11.68
CA VAL A 15 15.47 -4.43 10.90
C VAL A 15 15.05 -5.53 9.90
N ALA A 16 14.11 -6.41 10.28
CA ALA A 16 13.63 -7.49 9.40
C ALA A 16 12.77 -7.00 8.22
N ILE A 17 12.06 -5.87 8.36
CA ILE A 17 11.25 -5.28 7.29
C ILE A 17 12.14 -4.52 6.27
N LYS A 18 13.33 -4.09 6.69
CA LYS A 18 14.24 -3.25 5.90
C LYS A 18 15.02 -4.00 4.80
N ALA A 19 14.88 -5.32 4.70
CA ALA A 19 15.73 -6.18 3.86
C ALA A 19 15.25 -6.39 2.41
N PHE A 20 14.14 -5.77 1.98
CA PHE A 20 13.74 -5.75 0.57
C PHE A 20 13.81 -4.31 0.06
N SER A 21 15.01 -3.86 -0.31
CA SER A 21 15.14 -2.70 -1.18
C SER A 21 14.57 -3.08 -2.53
N MET A 22 13.25 -2.95 -2.71
CA MET A 22 12.60 -3.10 -4.01
C MET A 22 13.33 -2.19 -4.99
N THR A 23 13.79 -2.79 -6.08
CA THR A 23 14.47 -2.03 -7.13
C THR A 23 13.49 -1.05 -7.77
N GLU A 24 13.99 0.01 -8.40
CA GLU A 24 13.17 0.97 -9.15
C GLU A 24 12.22 0.27 -10.15
N ARG A 25 12.69 -0.83 -10.77
CA ARG A 25 11.87 -1.67 -11.66
C ARG A 25 10.68 -2.30 -10.94
N GLU A 26 10.85 -2.74 -9.70
CA GLU A 26 9.78 -3.31 -8.91
C GLU A 26 8.81 -2.23 -8.40
N LEU A 27 9.33 -1.04 -8.09
CA LEU A 27 8.50 0.12 -7.78
C LEU A 27 7.57 0.50 -8.94
N ILE A 28 8.13 0.58 -10.16
CA ILE A 28 7.36 0.86 -11.38
C ILE A 28 6.29 -0.21 -11.60
N LYS A 29 6.62 -1.49 -11.37
CA LYS A 29 5.64 -2.59 -11.47
C LYS A 29 4.55 -2.47 -10.40
N LEU A 30 4.90 -2.11 -9.17
CA LEU A 30 3.95 -1.92 -8.09
C LEU A 30 2.98 -0.79 -8.41
N GLU A 31 3.49 0.36 -8.86
CA GLU A 31 2.68 1.48 -9.32
C GLU A 31 1.75 1.07 -10.46
N GLY A 32 2.30 0.45 -11.50
CA GLY A 32 1.51 -0.01 -12.65
C GLY A 32 0.41 -0.99 -12.24
N THR A 33 0.70 -1.87 -11.27
CA THR A 33 -0.29 -2.80 -10.73
C THR A 33 -1.39 -2.07 -9.95
N ILE A 34 -1.04 -1.09 -9.12
CA ILE A 34 -2.01 -0.26 -8.38
C ILE A 34 -2.93 0.47 -9.36
N ARG A 35 -2.37 1.18 -10.34
CA ARG A 35 -3.15 1.89 -11.36
C ARG A 35 -4.06 0.96 -12.15
N LYS A 36 -3.55 -0.20 -12.58
CA LYS A 36 -4.36 -1.22 -13.27
C LYS A 36 -5.52 -1.69 -12.39
N LYS A 37 -5.27 -1.95 -11.09
CA LYS A 37 -6.34 -2.31 -10.15
C LYS A 37 -7.37 -1.21 -9.99
N MET A 38 -6.94 0.05 -9.93
CA MET A 38 -7.87 1.19 -9.91
C MET A 38 -8.76 1.21 -11.16
N GLU A 39 -8.20 0.97 -12.35
CA GLU A 39 -8.98 0.89 -13.60
C GLU A 39 -9.94 -0.30 -13.65
N GLU A 40 -9.53 -1.47 -13.16
CA GLU A 40 -10.40 -2.64 -13.05
C GLU A 40 -11.59 -2.37 -12.10
N ILE A 41 -11.36 -1.67 -10.99
CA ILE A 41 -12.42 -1.25 -10.06
C ILE A 41 -13.31 -0.17 -10.68
N LYS A 42 -12.73 0.84 -11.33
CA LYS A 42 -13.47 1.90 -12.03
C LYS A 42 -14.42 1.31 -13.08
N SER A 43 -13.93 0.32 -13.83
CA SER A 43 -14.65 -0.44 -14.84
C SER A 43 -15.59 -1.53 -14.29
N GLN A 44 -15.73 -1.63 -12.96
CA GLN A 44 -16.56 -2.63 -12.27
C GLN A 44 -16.22 -4.09 -12.62
N ARG A 45 -15.00 -4.38 -13.08
CA ARG A 45 -14.53 -5.75 -13.34
C ARG A 45 -14.22 -6.50 -12.05
N VAL A 46 -13.78 -5.78 -11.01
CA VAL A 46 -13.48 -6.31 -9.69
C VAL A 46 -13.99 -5.34 -8.62
N SER A 47 -14.42 -5.87 -7.48
CA SER A 47 -14.81 -5.01 -6.34
C SER A 47 -13.56 -4.48 -5.63
N LEU A 48 -13.73 -3.38 -4.86
CA LEU A 48 -12.64 -2.84 -4.04
C LEU A 48 -12.06 -3.89 -3.09
N LYS A 49 -12.92 -4.70 -2.46
CA LYS A 49 -12.53 -5.75 -1.50
C LYS A 49 -11.79 -6.89 -2.18
N ASP A 50 -12.25 -7.32 -3.36
CA ASP A 50 -11.67 -8.47 -4.08
C ASP A 50 -10.42 -8.10 -4.89
N SER A 51 -10.20 -6.81 -5.14
CA SER A 51 -9.06 -6.34 -5.93
C SER A 51 -7.70 -6.54 -5.26
N GLY A 52 -7.65 -6.70 -3.93
CA GLY A 52 -6.42 -6.73 -3.15
C GLY A 52 -5.65 -5.40 -3.10
N ILE A 53 -6.22 -4.30 -3.63
CA ILE A 53 -5.52 -3.02 -3.78
C ILE A 53 -5.05 -2.42 -2.45
N GLY A 54 -5.77 -2.67 -1.35
CA GLY A 54 -5.39 -2.17 -0.02
C GLY A 54 -4.02 -2.69 0.44
N GLY A 55 -3.69 -3.95 0.11
CA GLY A 55 -2.37 -4.51 0.39
C GLY A 55 -1.27 -3.87 -0.45
N LEU A 56 -1.55 -3.58 -1.72
CA LEU A 56 -0.62 -2.89 -2.61
C LEU A 56 -0.35 -1.45 -2.15
N MET A 57 -1.38 -0.72 -1.74
CA MET A 57 -1.24 0.65 -1.20
C MET A 57 -0.44 0.67 0.11
N ASN A 58 -0.66 -0.30 1.00
CA ASN A 58 0.12 -0.42 2.23
C ASN A 58 1.59 -0.77 1.95
N THR A 59 1.84 -1.55 0.89
CA THR A 59 3.20 -1.84 0.43
C THR A 59 3.83 -0.57 -0.11
N LEU A 60 3.16 0.12 -1.05
CA LEU A 60 3.63 1.38 -1.63
C LEU A 60 4.00 2.41 -0.57
N LYS A 61 3.14 2.61 0.45
CA LYS A 61 3.40 3.52 1.58
C LYS A 61 4.73 3.24 2.30
N LYS A 62 5.15 1.98 2.38
CA LYS A 62 6.38 1.57 3.09
C LYS A 62 7.63 1.69 2.24
N VAL A 63 7.52 1.48 0.93
CA VAL A 63 8.66 1.53 0.01
C VAL A 63 8.89 2.91 -0.60
N ASP A 64 7.83 3.66 -0.92
CA ASP A 64 7.92 5.00 -1.50
C ASP A 64 6.74 5.88 -1.05
N GLU A 65 7.02 6.69 -0.03
CA GLU A 65 6.04 7.62 0.54
C GLU A 65 5.67 8.75 -0.43
N ALA A 66 6.62 9.22 -1.26
CA ALA A 66 6.38 10.31 -2.20
C ALA A 66 5.41 9.91 -3.31
N LEU A 67 5.52 8.67 -3.81
CA LEU A 67 4.62 8.11 -4.80
C LEU A 67 3.27 7.75 -4.18
N TYR A 68 3.26 7.25 -2.94
CA TYR A 68 2.04 7.03 -2.19
C TYR A 68 1.20 8.31 -2.06
N GLU A 69 1.79 9.41 -1.62
CA GLU A 69 1.10 10.70 -1.46
C GLU A 69 0.53 11.24 -2.79
N LYS A 70 1.16 10.91 -3.94
CA LYS A 70 0.64 11.27 -5.26
C LYS A 70 -0.57 10.42 -5.69
N ILE A 71 -0.56 9.12 -5.39
CA ILE A 71 -1.63 8.19 -5.80
C ILE A 71 -2.81 8.23 -4.82
N MET A 72 -2.56 8.54 -3.56
CA MET A 72 -3.55 8.52 -2.48
C MET A 72 -4.82 9.35 -2.75
N PRO A 73 -4.75 10.59 -3.30
CA PRO A 73 -5.95 11.35 -3.63
C PRO A 73 -6.82 10.66 -4.68
N GLU A 74 -6.21 10.13 -5.74
CA GLU A 74 -6.92 9.40 -6.79
C GLU A 74 -7.54 8.11 -6.24
N TYR A 75 -6.78 7.38 -5.43
CA TYR A 75 -7.26 6.19 -4.74
C TYR A 75 -8.46 6.49 -3.85
N LYS A 76 -8.38 7.52 -3.01
CA LYS A 76 -9.51 7.93 -2.15
C LYS A 76 -10.74 8.32 -2.96
N LYS A 77 -10.56 9.06 -4.05
CA LYS A 77 -11.67 9.46 -4.92
C LYS A 77 -12.36 8.23 -5.52
N MET A 78 -11.58 7.31 -6.09
CA MET A 78 -12.09 6.06 -6.65
C MET A 78 -12.77 5.19 -5.58
N VAL A 79 -12.19 5.08 -4.38
CA VAL A 79 -12.83 4.39 -3.25
C VAL A 79 -14.16 5.07 -2.93
N ALA A 80 -14.22 6.38 -2.74
CA ALA A 80 -15.46 7.08 -2.39
C ALA A 80 -16.56 6.91 -3.46
N GLU A 81 -16.20 6.96 -4.74
CA GLU A 81 -17.13 6.79 -5.86
C GLU A 81 -17.63 5.33 -5.99
N LYS A 82 -16.84 4.34 -5.57
CA LYS A 82 -17.13 2.91 -5.80
C LYS A 82 -17.49 2.13 -4.53
N ASN A 83 -17.23 2.67 -3.33
CA ASN A 83 -17.74 2.14 -2.04
C ASN A 83 -19.23 2.45 -1.83
N ILE A 84 -19.93 3.00 -2.83
CA ILE A 84 -21.34 3.39 -2.72
C ILE A 84 -22.28 2.16 -2.66
N PHE A 85 -21.75 0.93 -2.77
CA PHE A 85 -22.53 -0.28 -2.50
C PHE A 85 -22.32 -0.77 -1.05
N LYS A 86 -23.35 -0.44 -0.27
CA LYS A 86 -23.74 -0.84 1.09
C LYS A 86 -23.59 -2.33 1.39
#